data_AF-A0A6H1Q3H2-F1
#
_entry.id   AF-A0A6H1Q3H2-F1
#
_cell.length_a   1.000
_cell.length_b   1.000
_cell.length_c   1.000
_cell.angle_alpha   90.00
_cell.angle_beta   90.00
_cell.angle_gamma   90.00
#
_symmetry.space_group_name_H-M   'P 1'
#
loop_
_entity.id
_entity.type
_entity.pdbx_description
1 polymer ?
#
loop_
_entity_poly.entity_id
_entity_poly.type
_entity_poly.pdbx_seq_one_letter_code
_entity_poly.pdbx_strand_id
1 'polypeptide(L)'
;MLQNIYLNKLKKISEPVRQFGGLIILIIIVIFSFAILNNIFGEGEELIAKMKIEEERIEETRKQNELISSLPSGILVFYEGTDHYKLSLEQYEKVCNATKIIPQRAIMGANFLNFRAHHIYTINGNKIDETFVKWNKENNKCFAGFTVSGNNVGVDEKITVNGEVLNFLSTGIDTRVYFIKNF
;
A
#
# COMPACT_ATOMS: atom_id res chain seq x y z
N MET A 1 -34.35 -22.37 -50.34
CA MET A 1 -34.00 -22.41 -51.77
C MET A 1 -32.65 -21.75 -52.11
N LEU A 2 -32.21 -20.69 -51.41
CA LEU A 2 -30.98 -19.95 -51.76
C LEU A 2 -29.66 -20.71 -51.47
N GLN A 3 -29.57 -21.47 -50.37
CA GLN A 3 -28.35 -22.21 -49.95
C GLN A 3 -27.89 -23.26 -50.98
N ASN A 4 -28.81 -23.98 -51.62
CA ASN A 4 -28.48 -25.03 -52.60
C ASN A 4 -27.89 -24.45 -53.91
N ILE A 5 -28.24 -23.22 -54.27
CA ILE A 5 -27.74 -22.56 -55.49
C ILE A 5 -26.28 -22.13 -55.32
N TYR A 6 -25.89 -21.66 -54.14
CA TYR A 6 -24.51 -21.26 -53.84
C TYR A 6 -23.56 -22.47 -53.73
N LEU A 7 -23.97 -23.54 -53.05
CA LEU A 7 -23.18 -24.77 -52.94
C LEU A 7 -22.92 -25.43 -54.29
N ASN A 8 -23.91 -25.42 -55.20
CA ASN A 8 -23.76 -25.94 -56.56
C ASN A 8 -22.84 -25.09 -57.45
N LYS A 9 -22.74 -23.77 -57.22
CA LYS A 9 -21.77 -22.91 -57.93
C LYS A 9 -20.33 -23.15 -57.44
N LEU A 10 -20.12 -23.37 -56.14
CA LEU A 10 -18.80 -23.67 -55.57
C LEU A 10 -18.23 -25.01 -56.08
N LYS A 11 -19.10 -25.99 -56.37
CA LYS A 11 -18.72 -27.28 -56.94
C LYS A 11 -18.35 -27.22 -58.43
N LYS A 12 -18.63 -26.09 -59.11
CA LYS A 12 -18.38 -25.86 -60.55
C LYS A 12 -17.09 -25.07 -60.83
N ILE A 13 -16.35 -24.72 -59.78
CA ILE A 13 -15.07 -24.00 -59.83
C ILE A 13 -13.95 -25.01 -60.11
N SER A 14 -12.96 -24.64 -60.92
CA SER A 14 -11.86 -25.53 -61.31
C SER A 14 -11.10 -26.04 -60.08
N GLU A 15 -10.73 -27.33 -60.08
CA GLU A 15 -9.98 -28.00 -59.01
C GLU A 15 -8.78 -27.20 -58.47
N PRO A 16 -7.93 -26.55 -59.30
CA PRO A 16 -6.83 -25.74 -58.79
C PRO A 16 -7.32 -24.58 -57.92
N VAL A 17 -8.37 -23.85 -58.33
CA VAL A 17 -8.90 -22.71 -57.56
C VAL A 17 -9.50 -23.17 -56.23
N ARG A 18 -10.07 -24.38 -56.16
CA ARG A 18 -10.58 -24.96 -54.91
C ARG A 18 -9.44 -25.36 -53.95
N GLN A 19 -8.34 -25.91 -54.48
CA GLN A 19 -7.15 -26.23 -53.68
C GLN A 19 -6.43 -24.97 -53.17
N PHE A 20 -6.23 -23.96 -54.03
CA PHE A 20 -5.63 -22.67 -53.64
C PHE A 20 -6.51 -21.93 -52.61
N GLY A 21 -7.83 -21.92 -52.80
CA GLY A 21 -8.77 -21.33 -51.84
C GLY A 21 -8.74 -22.03 -50.49
N GLY A 22 -8.68 -23.37 -50.47
CA GLY A 22 -8.51 -24.13 -49.24
C GLY A 22 -7.22 -23.81 -48.49
N LEU A 23 -6.10 -23.67 -49.22
CA LEU A 23 -4.82 -23.30 -48.64
C LEU A 23 -4.84 -21.90 -48.01
N ILE A 24 -5.43 -20.91 -48.71
CA ILE A 24 -5.57 -19.54 -48.21
C ILE A 24 -6.44 -19.50 -46.94
N ILE A 25 -7.56 -20.22 -46.93
CA ILE A 25 -8.44 -20.30 -45.76
C ILE A 25 -7.71 -20.93 -44.57
N LEU A 26 -6.92 -21.97 -44.80
CA LEU A 26 -6.15 -22.64 -43.75
C LEU A 26 -5.09 -21.71 -43.15
N ILE A 27 -4.39 -20.92 -43.98
CA ILE A 27 -3.44 -19.90 -43.53
C ILE A 27 -4.15 -18.83 -42.68
N ILE A 28 -5.33 -18.36 -43.09
CA ILE A 28 -6.11 -17.38 -42.33
C ILE A 28 -6.50 -17.94 -40.96
N ILE A 29 -6.98 -19.20 -40.90
CA ILE A 29 -7.35 -19.86 -39.64
C ILE A 29 -6.15 -19.97 -38.71
N VAL A 30 -4.98 -20.34 -39.24
CA VAL A 30 -3.75 -20.44 -38.45
C VAL A 30 -3.36 -19.08 -37.87
N ILE A 31 -3.33 -18.02 -38.70
CA ILE A 31 -3.02 -16.66 -38.24
C ILE A 31 -4.01 -16.17 -37.18
N PHE A 32 -5.31 -16.42 -37.39
CA PHE A 32 -6.36 -16.01 -36.45
C PHE A 32 -6.26 -16.74 -35.11
N SER A 33 -5.89 -18.03 -35.15
CA SER A 33 -5.64 -18.83 -33.94
C SER A 33 -4.47 -18.26 -33.12
N PHE A 34 -3.37 -17.89 -33.79
CA PHE A 34 -2.24 -17.23 -33.13
C PHE A 34 -2.58 -15.84 -32.60
N ALA A 35 -3.42 -15.06 -33.30
CA ALA A 35 -3.87 -13.74 -32.82
C ALA A 35 -4.73 -13.84 -31.56
N ILE A 36 -5.64 -14.82 -31.48
CA ILE A 36 -6.45 -15.07 -30.27
C ILE A 36 -5.55 -15.49 -29.11
N LEU A 37 -4.61 -16.41 -29.35
CA LEU A 37 -3.66 -16.84 -28.31
C LEU A 37 -2.78 -15.67 -27.83
N ASN A 38 -2.24 -14.85 -28.73
CA ASN A 38 -1.46 -13.67 -28.34
C ASN A 38 -2.28 -12.63 -27.57
N ASN A 39 -3.58 -12.49 -27.84
CA ASN A 39 -4.43 -11.57 -27.08
C ASN A 39 -4.72 -12.10 -25.66
N ILE A 40 -4.88 -13.42 -25.48
CA ILE A 40 -5.12 -14.04 -24.17
C ILE A 40 -3.84 -14.11 -23.33
N PHE A 41 -2.68 -14.37 -23.94
CA PHE A 41 -1.40 -14.52 -23.22
C PHE A 41 -0.56 -13.22 -23.17
N GLY A 42 -0.84 -12.23 -24.01
CA GLY A 42 -0.09 -10.97 -24.08
C GLY A 42 -0.34 -10.00 -22.92
N GLU A 43 -1.45 -10.17 -22.19
CA GLU A 43 -1.78 -9.38 -20.99
C GLU A 43 -0.98 -9.83 -19.74
N GLY A 44 -0.22 -10.92 -19.86
CA GLY A 44 0.57 -11.51 -18.77
C GLY A 44 1.77 -10.66 -18.35
N GLU A 45 2.39 -9.88 -19.25
CA GLU A 45 3.59 -9.09 -18.91
C GLU A 45 3.30 -7.97 -17.91
N GLU A 46 2.16 -7.27 -18.06
CA GLU A 46 1.74 -6.25 -17.11
C GLU A 46 1.38 -6.86 -15.74
N LEU A 47 0.74 -8.03 -15.74
CA LEU A 47 0.41 -8.75 -14.52
C LEU A 47 1.68 -9.24 -13.79
N ILE A 48 2.67 -9.78 -14.52
CA ILE A 48 3.95 -10.21 -13.97
C ILE A 48 4.72 -9.02 -13.39
N ALA A 49 4.71 -7.86 -14.05
CA ALA A 49 5.32 -6.65 -13.53
C ALA A 49 4.66 -6.21 -12.21
N LYS A 50 3.33 -6.19 -12.15
CA LYS A 50 2.57 -5.87 -10.92
C LYS A 50 2.84 -6.89 -9.81
N MET A 51 2.88 -8.19 -10.13
CA MET A 51 3.16 -9.25 -9.16
C MET A 51 4.57 -9.13 -8.57
N LYS A 52 5.59 -8.87 -9.39
CA LYS A 52 6.97 -8.68 -8.90
C LYS A 52 7.08 -7.52 -7.93
N ILE A 53 6.44 -6.39 -8.23
CA ILE A 53 6.41 -5.21 -7.34
C ILE A 53 5.75 -5.58 -6.00
N GLU A 54 4.66 -6.33 -6.03
CA GLU A 54 3.96 -6.73 -4.80
C GLU A 54 4.76 -7.77 -3.99
N GLU A 55 5.42 -8.72 -4.66
CA GLU A 55 6.34 -9.67 -4.02
C GLU A 55 7.49 -8.94 -3.30
N GLU A 56 8.10 -7.93 -3.94
CA GLU A 56 9.13 -7.09 -3.33
C GLU A 56 8.62 -6.38 -2.07
N ARG A 57 7.39 -5.83 -2.10
CA ARG A 57 6.78 -5.19 -0.93
C ARG A 57 6.47 -6.17 0.20
N ILE A 58 6.02 -7.39 -0.14
CA ILE A 58 5.75 -8.44 0.84
C ILE A 58 7.06 -8.86 1.52
N GLU A 59 8.13 -9.06 0.75
CA GLU A 59 9.44 -9.44 1.28
C GLU A 59 10.05 -8.35 2.16
N GLU A 60 9.91 -7.07 1.78
CA GLU A 60 10.32 -5.95 2.62
C GLU A 60 9.53 -5.92 3.93
N THR A 61 8.21 -6.10 3.87
CA THR A 61 7.35 -6.15 5.06
C THR A 61 7.72 -7.32 5.97
N ARG A 62 8.03 -8.48 5.40
CA ARG A 62 8.48 -9.67 6.14
C ARG A 62 9.78 -9.39 6.90
N LYS A 63 10.77 -8.78 6.24
CA LYS A 63 12.04 -8.36 6.87
C LYS A 63 11.82 -7.36 8.00
N GLN A 64 10.89 -6.41 7.84
CA GLN A 64 10.54 -5.46 8.89
C GLN A 64 9.91 -6.17 10.10
N ASN A 65 9.00 -7.11 9.87
CA ASN A 65 8.36 -7.88 10.95
C ASN A 65 9.36 -8.79 11.69
N GLU A 66 10.29 -9.42 10.97
CA GLU A 66 11.38 -10.19 11.57
C GLU A 66 12.30 -9.32 12.44
N LEU A 67 12.58 -8.09 12.01
CA LEU A 67 13.32 -7.16 12.85
C LEU A 67 12.53 -6.82 14.11
N ILE A 68 11.24 -6.49 14.00
CA ILE A 68 10.40 -6.15 15.15
C ILE A 68 10.35 -7.29 16.16
N SER A 69 10.21 -8.54 15.70
CA SER A 69 10.18 -9.71 16.59
C SER A 69 11.53 -10.01 17.24
N SER A 70 12.64 -9.59 16.63
CA SER A 70 13.98 -9.69 17.23
C SER A 70 14.25 -8.65 18.33
N LEU A 71 13.47 -7.56 18.37
CA LEU A 71 13.63 -6.52 19.39
C LEU A 71 13.06 -6.98 20.73
N PRO A 72 13.65 -6.55 21.85
CA PRO A 72 13.09 -6.86 23.16
C PRO A 72 11.70 -6.24 23.31
N SER A 73 10.79 -6.97 23.94
CA SER A 73 9.53 -6.41 24.38
C SER A 73 9.77 -5.35 25.45
N GLY A 74 9.08 -4.22 25.36
CA GLY A 74 9.24 -3.09 26.27
C GLY A 74 9.48 -1.77 25.54
N ILE A 75 9.99 -0.80 26.29
CA ILE A 75 10.22 0.55 25.80
C ILE A 75 11.53 0.56 24.99
N LEU A 76 11.43 1.02 23.75
CA LEU A 76 12.53 1.24 22.84
C LEU A 76 12.75 2.74 22.68
N VAL A 77 13.98 3.20 22.90
CA VAL A 77 14.35 4.62 22.83
C VAL A 77 15.44 4.83 21.79
N PHE A 78 15.46 6.00 21.16
CA PHE A 78 16.57 6.38 20.28
C PHE A 78 17.54 7.35 20.98
N TYR A 79 17.00 8.29 21.75
CA TYR A 79 17.77 9.29 22.48
C TYR A 79 18.39 8.74 23.76
N GLU A 80 19.57 9.28 24.09
CA GLU A 80 20.26 8.96 25.34
C GLU A 80 19.57 9.58 26.55
N GLY A 81 19.64 8.91 27.69
CA GLY A 81 19.10 9.43 28.96
C GLY A 81 18.12 8.50 29.69
N THR A 82 17.93 7.26 29.23
CA THR A 82 17.10 6.26 29.93
C THR A 82 17.78 4.90 29.96
N ASP A 83 17.45 4.06 30.95
CA ASP A 83 17.94 2.68 31.06
C ASP A 83 17.21 1.69 30.13
N HIS A 84 16.40 2.21 29.20
CA HIS A 84 15.64 1.41 28.24
C HIS A 84 16.49 0.95 27.05
N TYR A 85 15.97 0.00 26.27
CA TYR A 85 16.71 -0.53 25.12
C TYR A 85 16.90 0.56 24.07
N LYS A 86 18.17 0.87 23.77
CA LYS A 86 18.55 1.90 22.80
C LYS A 86 18.61 1.32 21.39
N LEU A 87 17.83 1.90 20.49
CA LEU A 87 17.85 1.59 19.06
C LEU A 87 19.07 2.22 18.39
N SER A 88 19.74 1.46 17.52
CA SER A 88 20.64 2.02 16.51
C SER A 88 19.86 2.86 15.49
N LEU A 89 20.54 3.71 14.73
CA LEU A 89 19.90 4.53 13.70
C LEU A 89 19.13 3.67 12.67
N GLU A 90 19.72 2.56 12.24
CA GLU A 90 19.07 1.62 11.32
C GLU A 90 17.84 0.95 11.94
N GLN A 91 17.93 0.53 13.21
CA GLN A 91 16.77 -0.02 13.93
C GLN A 91 15.68 1.04 14.12
N TYR A 92 16.06 2.29 14.40
CA TYR A 92 15.14 3.40 14.60
C TYR A 92 14.36 3.73 13.32
N GLU A 93 15.03 3.79 12.17
CA GLU A 93 14.39 3.99 10.86
C GLU A 93 13.42 2.85 10.55
N LYS A 94 13.86 1.59 10.70
CA LYS A 94 13.03 0.42 10.41
C LYS A 94 11.82 0.34 11.33
N VAL A 95 12.00 0.58 12.64
CA VAL A 95 10.90 0.64 13.61
C VAL A 95 9.95 1.78 13.29
N CYS A 96 10.44 2.96 12.91
CA CYS A 96 9.61 4.08 12.51
C CYS A 96 8.72 3.75 11.30
N ASN A 97 9.31 3.17 10.25
CA ASN A 97 8.58 2.81 9.02
C ASN A 97 7.57 1.68 9.24
N ALA A 98 7.88 0.73 10.13
CA ALA A 98 6.99 -0.37 10.44
C ALA A 98 5.84 0.04 11.39
N THR A 99 6.08 1.02 12.26
CA THR A 99 5.08 1.46 13.25
C THR A 99 3.95 2.23 12.59
N LYS A 100 2.72 1.73 12.72
CA LYS A 100 1.51 2.42 12.22
C LYS A 100 0.56 2.84 13.34
N ILE A 101 0.77 2.34 14.54
CA ILE A 101 -0.20 2.45 15.64
C ILE A 101 0.21 3.57 16.58
N ILE A 102 -0.67 4.57 16.69
CA ILE A 102 -0.59 5.62 17.71
C ILE A 102 -1.62 5.27 18.80
N PRO A 103 -1.19 4.99 20.04
CA PRO A 103 -2.10 4.70 21.14
C PRO A 103 -2.89 5.96 21.53
N GLN A 104 -4.14 5.77 21.97
CA GLN A 104 -5.01 6.87 22.39
C GLN A 104 -4.39 7.73 23.51
N ARG A 105 -3.57 7.15 24.39
CA ARG A 105 -2.80 7.88 25.42
C ARG A 105 -1.83 8.91 24.82
N ALA A 106 -1.15 8.56 23.72
CA ALA A 106 -0.26 9.50 23.04
C ALA A 106 -1.05 10.63 22.37
N ILE A 107 -2.21 10.31 21.79
CA ILE A 107 -3.12 11.28 21.18
C ILE A 107 -3.64 12.27 22.23
N MET A 108 -4.08 11.76 23.38
CA MET A 108 -4.55 12.59 24.48
C MET A 108 -3.43 13.49 25.02
N GLY A 109 -2.21 12.94 25.20
CA GLY A 109 -1.04 13.73 25.63
C GLY A 109 -0.71 14.86 24.66
N ALA A 110 -0.76 14.60 23.36
CA ALA A 110 -0.53 15.63 22.33
C ALA A 110 -1.67 16.67 22.28
N ASN A 111 -2.92 16.25 22.47
CA ASN A 111 -4.08 17.14 22.53
C ASN A 111 -4.03 18.08 23.75
N PHE A 112 -3.50 17.64 24.89
CA PHE A 112 -3.33 18.51 26.07
C PHE A 112 -2.48 19.76 25.75
N LEU A 113 -1.56 19.65 24.79
CA LEU A 113 -0.70 20.75 24.34
C LEU A 113 -1.31 21.58 23.18
N ASN A 114 -2.49 21.22 22.68
CA ASN A 114 -3.23 21.95 21.66
C ASN A 114 -4.72 22.04 22.04
N PHE A 115 -5.06 23.08 22.81
CA PHE A 115 -6.42 23.30 23.31
C PHE A 115 -7.48 23.26 22.21
N ARG A 116 -7.17 23.81 21.03
CA ARG A 116 -8.09 23.84 19.89
C ARG A 116 -8.33 22.45 19.32
N ALA A 117 -7.26 21.66 19.16
CA ALA A 117 -7.37 20.26 18.73
C ALA A 117 -8.12 19.41 19.77
N HIS A 118 -7.85 19.61 21.06
CA HIS A 118 -8.56 18.93 22.15
C HIS A 118 -10.06 19.26 22.15
N HIS A 119 -10.42 20.52 21.95
CA HIS A 119 -11.80 20.94 21.84
C HIS A 119 -12.49 20.23 20.67
N ILE A 120 -11.92 20.28 19.46
CA ILE A 120 -12.47 19.60 18.27
C ILE A 120 -12.58 18.09 18.51
N TYR A 121 -11.54 17.46 19.05
CA TYR A 121 -11.53 16.03 19.38
C TYR A 121 -12.62 15.66 20.41
N THR A 122 -12.94 16.56 21.34
CA THR A 122 -14.00 16.29 22.33
C THR A 122 -15.38 16.44 21.70
N ILE A 123 -15.64 17.52 20.97
CA ILE A 123 -16.95 17.77 20.36
C ILE A 123 -17.26 16.79 19.24
N ASN A 124 -16.24 16.30 18.52
CA ASN A 124 -16.42 15.38 17.39
C ASN A 124 -16.61 13.91 17.81
N GLY A 125 -16.69 13.63 19.11
CA GLY A 125 -16.87 12.28 19.67
C GLY A 125 -15.59 11.45 19.71
N ASN A 126 -14.44 12.09 19.93
CA ASN A 126 -13.11 11.46 19.98
C ASN A 126 -12.68 10.80 18.67
N LYS A 127 -13.22 11.27 17.55
CA LYS A 127 -12.94 10.71 16.23
C LYS A 127 -11.65 11.30 15.65
N ILE A 128 -10.80 10.43 15.15
CA ILE A 128 -9.58 10.79 14.42
C ILE A 128 -9.82 10.42 12.97
N ASP A 129 -9.51 11.33 12.05
CA ASP A 129 -9.65 11.07 10.63
C ASP A 129 -8.50 10.21 10.12
N GLU A 130 -7.28 10.62 10.46
CA GLU A 130 -6.05 10.01 9.95
C GLU A 130 -4.97 10.01 11.02
N THR A 131 -4.14 8.97 11.03
CA THR A 131 -2.91 8.88 11.81
C THR A 131 -1.75 8.61 10.86
N PHE A 132 -0.57 9.10 11.19
CA PHE A 132 0.62 8.84 10.40
C PHE A 132 1.85 8.75 11.28
N VAL A 133 2.79 7.92 10.84
CA VAL A 133 4.16 7.85 11.33
C VAL A 133 5.04 7.93 10.10
N LYS A 134 6.00 8.85 10.10
CA LYS A 134 6.83 9.18 8.93
C LYS A 134 8.27 9.35 9.35
N TRP A 135 9.16 8.70 8.61
CA TRP A 135 10.59 8.91 8.69
C TRP A 135 11.01 10.15 7.90
N ASN A 136 11.72 11.08 8.55
CA ASN A 136 12.36 12.21 7.90
C ASN A 136 13.84 11.89 7.66
N LYS A 137 14.21 11.68 6.39
CA LYS A 137 15.57 11.38 5.95
C LYS A 137 16.56 12.55 6.09
N GLU A 138 16.08 13.79 6.06
CA GLU A 138 16.95 14.97 6.17
C GLU A 138 17.53 15.10 7.57
N ASN A 139 16.69 14.83 8.58
CA ASN A 139 17.05 14.99 9.98
C ASN A 139 17.31 13.66 10.70
N ASN A 140 17.14 12.52 10.01
CA ASN A 140 17.21 11.17 10.59
C ASN A 140 16.30 11.01 11.82
N LYS A 141 15.07 11.52 11.71
CA LYS A 141 14.09 11.59 12.81
C LYS A 141 12.76 11.00 12.41
N CYS A 142 12.10 10.33 13.35
CA CYS A 142 10.75 9.85 13.17
C CYS A 142 9.73 10.87 13.71
N PHE A 143 8.69 11.14 12.91
CA PHE A 143 7.56 11.99 13.29
C PHE A 143 6.29 11.18 13.32
N ALA A 144 5.47 11.42 14.33
CA ALA A 144 4.13 10.85 14.42
C ALA A 144 3.11 11.97 14.59
N GLY A 145 1.90 11.73 14.10
CA GLY A 145 0.84 12.72 14.15
C GLY A 145 -0.51 12.16 13.76
N PHE A 146 -1.52 12.97 13.99
CA PHE A 146 -2.89 12.65 13.64
C PHE A 146 -3.65 13.90 13.23
N THR A 147 -4.75 13.70 12.54
CA THR A 147 -5.62 14.77 12.09
C THR A 147 -7.02 14.59 12.68
N VAL A 148 -7.55 15.67 13.25
CA VAL A 148 -8.91 15.75 13.78
C VAL A 148 -9.72 16.75 12.97
N SER A 149 -10.97 16.42 12.69
CA SER A 149 -11.92 17.30 11.99
C SER A 149 -13.19 17.48 12.80
N GLY A 150 -13.74 18.69 12.77
CA GLY A 150 -15.05 19.04 13.31
C GLY A 150 -16.20 18.90 12.30
N ASN A 151 -15.93 18.46 11.07
CA ASN A 151 -16.92 18.48 9.99
C ASN A 151 -18.16 17.63 10.30
N ASN A 152 -18.01 16.57 11.10
CA ASN A 152 -19.11 15.71 11.54
C ASN A 152 -20.07 16.40 12.52
N VAL A 153 -19.67 17.52 13.14
CA VAL A 153 -20.47 18.30 14.09
C VAL A 153 -20.74 19.73 13.59
N GLY A 154 -20.55 19.98 12.30
CA GLY A 154 -20.85 21.27 11.66
C GLY A 154 -19.79 22.34 11.89
N VAL A 155 -18.57 21.97 12.32
CA VAL A 155 -17.43 22.87 12.47
C VAL A 155 -16.45 22.62 11.33
N ASP A 156 -16.28 23.57 10.41
CA ASP A 156 -15.37 23.44 9.26
C ASP A 156 -13.91 23.70 9.65
N GLU A 157 -13.38 22.82 10.50
CA GLU A 157 -12.04 22.94 11.05
C GLU A 157 -11.36 21.59 11.06
N LYS A 158 -10.20 21.53 10.40
CA LYS A 158 -9.32 20.36 10.36
C LYS A 158 -7.97 20.76 10.96
N ILE A 159 -7.56 20.08 12.03
CA ILE A 159 -6.28 20.34 12.70
C ILE A 159 -5.42 19.07 12.64
N THR A 160 -4.21 19.23 12.11
CA THR A 160 -3.18 18.20 12.18
C THR A 160 -2.24 18.50 13.34
N VAL A 161 -2.11 17.55 14.26
CA VAL A 161 -1.17 17.58 15.38
C VAL A 161 -0.06 16.60 15.06
N ASN A 162 1.18 17.06 15.06
CA ASN A 162 2.36 16.22 14.84
C ASN A 162 3.47 16.57 15.81
N GLY A 163 4.43 15.66 15.94
CA GLY A 163 5.60 15.85 16.77
C GLY A 163 6.61 14.74 16.57
N GLU A 164 7.77 14.93 17.20
CA GLU A 164 8.86 13.98 17.13
C GLU A 164 8.62 12.80 18.07
N VAL A 165 8.95 11.61 17.59
CA VAL A 165 8.80 10.38 18.36
C VAL A 165 9.82 10.35 19.48
N LEU A 166 9.32 10.10 20.69
CA LEU A 166 10.14 9.96 21.88
C LEU A 166 10.57 8.53 22.12
N ASN A 167 9.60 7.62 22.06
CA ASN A 167 9.83 6.20 22.26
C ASN A 167 8.81 5.36 21.52
N PHE A 168 9.16 4.09 21.35
CA PHE A 168 8.24 3.05 20.92
C PHE A 168 8.01 2.08 22.06
N LEU A 169 6.83 1.52 22.12
CA LEU A 169 6.51 0.37 22.94
C LEU A 169 6.41 -0.85 22.02
N SER A 170 7.37 -1.77 22.14
CA SER A 170 7.32 -3.07 21.47
C SER A 170 6.56 -4.06 22.34
N THR A 171 5.56 -4.72 21.77
CA THR A 171 4.88 -5.85 22.42
C THR A 171 5.47 -7.20 21.99
N GLY A 172 6.46 -7.20 21.10
CA GLY A 172 6.98 -8.39 20.41
C GLY A 172 6.14 -8.82 19.20
N ILE A 173 4.97 -8.21 18.98
CA ILE A 173 4.11 -8.45 17.81
C ILE A 173 3.92 -7.14 17.04
N ASP A 174 3.59 -6.08 17.76
CA ASP A 174 3.41 -4.73 17.22
C ASP A 174 4.31 -3.72 17.95
N THR A 175 4.53 -2.60 17.29
CA THR A 175 5.14 -1.42 17.87
C THR A 175 4.11 -0.30 17.94
N ARG A 176 4.10 0.41 19.07
CA ARG A 176 3.23 1.57 19.30
C ARG A 176 4.09 2.78 19.56
N VAL A 177 3.74 3.91 18.95
CA VAL A 177 4.57 5.11 19.03
C VAL A 177 4.05 6.10 20.09
N TYR A 178 4.95 6.67 20.87
CA TYR A 178 4.65 7.83 21.70
C TYR A 178 5.47 9.01 21.22
N PHE A 179 4.80 10.14 21.04
CA PHE A 179 5.40 11.39 20.61
C PHE A 179 4.87 12.52 21.48
N ILE A 180 5.68 13.54 21.66
CA ILE A 180 5.24 14.83 22.20
C ILE A 180 5.20 15.80 21.03
N LYS A 181 4.20 16.67 21.01
CA LYS A 181 4.12 17.76 20.05
C LYS A 181 5.41 18.60 20.13
N ASN A 182 6.08 18.78 19.00
CA ASN A 182 7.16 19.78 18.92
C ASN A 182 6.50 21.17 18.79
N PHE A 183 6.94 22.12 19.62
CA PHE A 183 6.46 23.51 19.61
C PHE A 183 6.89 24.25 18.35
#